data_AF-A0A7W0SWE8-F1
#
_entry.id   AF-A0A7W0SWE8-F1
#
_cell.length_a   1.000
_cell.length_b   1.000
_cell.length_c   1.000
_cell.angle_alpha   90.00
_cell.angle_beta   90.00
_cell.angle_gamma   90.00
#
_symmetry.space_group_name_H-M   'P 1'
#
loop_
_entity.id
_entity.type
_entity.pdbx_description
1 polymer ?
#
loop_
_entity_poly.entity_id
_entity_poly.type
_entity_poly.pdbx_seq_one_letter_code
_entity_poly.pdbx_strand_id
1 'polypeptide(L)'
;MRELRQGLWHWQAPHPDWQPTEPWDQNVSSYAIDDDERLLLFDPLGVPSEIEALAAERETAIVLTAPWHERDAQSLVERLGVPVYTPLPDTAQYLMDTYGLTAEQAGDGSPDLVWLLREKKGEARPYS
;
A
#
# COMPACT_ATOMS: atom_id res chain seq x y z
N MET A 1 5.71 -7.69 -15.62
CA MET A 1 5.51 -6.22 -15.71
C MET A 1 5.19 -5.84 -17.14
N ARG A 2 4.32 -4.84 -17.36
CA ARG A 2 4.02 -4.25 -18.67
C ARG A 2 3.88 -2.73 -18.55
N GLU A 3 4.28 -2.00 -19.59
CA GLU A 3 3.95 -0.59 -19.74
C GLU A 3 2.57 -0.46 -20.43
N LEU A 4 1.63 0.25 -19.81
CA LEU A 4 0.27 0.45 -20.33
C LEU A 4 0.19 1.63 -21.30
N ARG A 5 0.99 2.65 -21.01
CA ARG A 5 1.25 3.86 -21.79
C ARG A 5 2.55 4.46 -21.25
N GLN A 6 3.15 5.39 -21.98
CA GLN A 6 4.38 6.07 -21.55
C GLN A 6 4.30 6.50 -20.07
N GLY A 7 5.22 5.96 -19.26
CA GLY A 7 5.35 6.27 -17.84
C GLY A 7 4.37 5.54 -16.91
N LEU A 8 3.36 4.82 -17.42
CA LEU A 8 2.42 4.04 -16.60
C LEU A 8 2.73 2.55 -16.69
N TRP A 9 3.16 1.99 -15.57
CA TRP A 9 3.55 0.60 -15.44
C TRP A 9 2.53 -0.19 -14.63
N HIS A 10 2.37 -1.46 -14.97
CA HIS A 10 1.53 -2.43 -14.25
C HIS A 10 2.28 -3.74 -14.08
N TRP A 11 2.19 -4.32 -12.90
CA TRP A 11 2.59 -5.70 -12.65
C TRP A 11 1.66 -6.34 -11.62
N GLN A 12 1.82 -7.65 -11.44
CA GLN A 12 1.13 -8.40 -10.41
C GLN A 12 2.13 -9.26 -9.67
N ALA A 13 1.81 -9.55 -8.41
CA ALA A 13 2.57 -10.42 -7.53
C ALA A 13 1.61 -11.22 -6.63
N PRO A 14 1.99 -12.43 -6.20
CA PRO A 14 1.16 -13.25 -5.31
C PRO A 14 1.05 -12.57 -3.94
N HIS A 15 -0.17 -12.31 -3.47
CA HIS A 15 -0.39 -11.72 -2.15
C HIS A 15 -0.04 -12.73 -1.05
N PRO A 16 0.80 -12.37 -0.06
CA PRO A 16 1.29 -13.32 0.95
C PRO A 16 0.18 -13.93 1.80
N ASP A 17 -0.86 -13.13 2.11
CA ASP A 17 -1.99 -13.58 2.92
C ASP A 17 -3.15 -14.20 2.11
N TRP A 18 -3.00 -14.37 0.79
CA TRP A 18 -4.07 -14.97 -0.01
C TRP A 18 -4.32 -16.44 0.37
N GLN A 19 -5.58 -16.82 0.39
CA GLN A 19 -6.02 -18.20 0.57
C GLN A 19 -7.04 -18.59 -0.53
N PRO A 20 -7.20 -19.89 -0.86
CA PRO A 20 -8.17 -20.32 -1.88
C PRO A 20 -9.63 -19.94 -1.59
N THR A 21 -9.95 -19.58 -0.35
CA THR A 21 -11.28 -19.11 0.07
C THR A 21 -11.50 -17.62 -0.17
N GLU A 22 -10.45 -16.87 -0.51
CA GLU A 22 -10.55 -15.45 -0.79
C GLU A 22 -11.37 -15.18 -2.06
N PRO A 23 -12.23 -14.15 -2.08
CA PRO A 23 -13.06 -13.83 -3.23
C PRO A 23 -12.29 -13.10 -4.36
N TRP A 24 -10.98 -12.92 -4.21
CA TRP A 24 -10.09 -12.19 -5.12
C TRP A 24 -8.92 -13.08 -5.60
N ASP A 25 -8.29 -12.70 -6.71
CA ASP A 25 -7.21 -13.49 -7.34
C ASP A 25 -5.91 -13.45 -6.52
N GLN A 26 -5.19 -14.58 -6.48
CA GLN A 26 -3.89 -14.66 -5.78
C GLN A 26 -2.91 -13.56 -6.23
N ASN A 27 -2.91 -13.20 -7.50
CA ASN A 27 -2.02 -12.20 -8.08
C ASN A 27 -2.68 -10.83 -8.08
N VAL A 28 -2.33 -10.00 -7.11
CA VAL A 28 -2.87 -8.64 -6.97
C VAL A 28 -2.07 -7.64 -7.80
N SER A 29 -2.73 -6.57 -8.24
CA SER A 29 -2.11 -5.55 -9.09
C SER A 29 -1.37 -4.49 -8.28
N SER A 30 -0.30 -3.98 -8.88
CA SER A 30 0.46 -2.82 -8.47
C SER A 30 0.78 -1.96 -9.70
N TYR A 31 0.95 -0.66 -9.49
CA TYR A 31 1.21 0.29 -10.58
C TYR A 31 2.33 1.25 -10.22
N ALA A 32 2.97 1.81 -11.24
CA ALA A 32 3.85 2.96 -11.10
C ALA A 32 3.50 4.02 -12.14
N ILE A 33 3.59 5.30 -11.76
CA ILE A 33 3.53 6.44 -12.67
C ILE A 33 4.85 7.19 -12.56
N ASP A 34 5.61 7.23 -13.65
CA ASP A 34 6.84 7.99 -13.83
C ASP A 34 6.56 9.17 -14.78
N ASP A 35 6.91 10.39 -14.35
CA ASP A 35 6.81 11.61 -15.17
C ASP A 35 8.19 12.23 -15.47
N ASP A 36 9.26 11.42 -15.37
CA ASP A 36 10.68 11.78 -15.49
C ASP A 36 11.25 12.57 -14.29
N GLU A 37 10.41 13.19 -13.45
CA GLU A 37 10.84 13.88 -12.21
C GLU A 37 10.44 13.09 -10.95
N ARG A 38 9.24 12.50 -10.97
CA ARG A 38 8.58 11.82 -9.85
C ARG A 38 8.20 10.41 -10.21
N LEU A 39 8.19 9.57 -9.18
CA LEU A 39 7.66 8.21 -9.27
C LEU A 39 6.59 7.99 -8.19
N LEU A 40 5.38 7.69 -8.60
CA LEU A 40 4.31 7.27 -7.70
C LEU A 40 4.15 5.76 -7.77
N LEU A 41 4.34 5.07 -6.65
CA LEU A 41 4.09 3.64 -6.51
C LEU A 41 2.69 3.41 -5.90
N PHE A 42 1.83 2.70 -6.61
CA PHE A 42 0.48 2.39 -6.14
C PHE A 42 0.39 0.96 -5.64
N ASP A 43 -0.03 0.80 -4.39
CA ASP A 43 -0.24 -0.48 -3.70
C ASP A 43 0.90 -1.49 -3.96
N PRO A 44 2.17 -1.13 -3.67
CA PRO A 44 3.33 -1.87 -4.16
C PRO A 44 3.43 -3.27 -3.52
N LEU A 45 3.61 -4.28 -4.37
CA LEU A 45 3.96 -5.65 -3.99
C LEU A 45 4.87 -6.26 -5.05
N GLY A 46 6.00 -6.85 -4.65
CA GLY A 46 6.96 -7.46 -5.55
C GLY A 46 7.47 -6.48 -6.61
N VAL A 47 7.89 -5.28 -6.19
CA VAL A 47 8.32 -4.19 -7.09
C VAL A 47 9.46 -4.69 -7.99
N PRO A 48 9.31 -4.63 -9.34
CA PRO A 48 10.36 -5.04 -10.26
C PRO A 48 11.63 -4.18 -10.11
N SER A 49 12.80 -4.78 -10.31
CA SER A 49 14.10 -4.12 -10.17
C SER A 49 14.25 -2.83 -10.99
N GLU A 50 13.64 -2.79 -12.16
CA GLU A 50 13.64 -1.64 -13.07
C GLU A 50 12.86 -0.46 -12.45
N ILE A 51 11.76 -0.74 -11.75
CA ILE A 51 10.99 0.28 -11.03
C ILE A 51 11.73 0.70 -9.76
N GLU A 52 12.41 -0.22 -9.07
CA GLU A 52 13.25 0.15 -7.92
C GLU A 52 14.42 1.06 -8.31
N ALA A 53 15.04 0.81 -9.47
CA ALA A 53 16.10 1.67 -9.99
C ALA A 53 15.57 3.08 -10.26
N LEU A 54 14.38 3.21 -10.87
CA LEU A 54 13.72 4.50 -11.05
C LEU A 54 13.42 5.16 -9.70
N ALA A 55 12.94 4.39 -8.72
CA ALA A 55 12.57 4.92 -7.40
C ALA A 55 13.75 5.58 -6.67
N ALA A 56 14.97 5.10 -6.90
CA ALA A 56 16.20 5.67 -6.35
C ALA A 56 16.65 6.96 -7.05
N GLU A 57 16.17 7.23 -8.27
CA GLU A 57 16.55 8.38 -9.10
C GLU A 57 15.48 9.48 -9.18
N ARG A 58 14.24 9.20 -8.77
CA ARG A 58 13.10 10.12 -8.85
C ARG A 58 12.69 10.63 -7.47
N GLU A 59 11.94 11.73 -7.44
CA GLU A 59 11.16 12.11 -6.26
C GLU A 59 10.02 11.08 -6.08
N THR A 60 10.26 10.09 -5.23
CA THR A 60 9.38 8.92 -5.09
C THR A 60 8.41 9.06 -3.92
N ALA A 61 7.17 8.60 -4.12
CA ALA A 61 6.19 8.43 -3.06
C ALA A 61 5.37 7.15 -3.26
N ILE A 62 4.87 6.60 -2.15
CA ILE A 62 3.91 5.48 -2.16
C ILE A 62 2.50 6.04 -2.00
N VAL A 63 1.56 5.52 -2.77
CA VAL A 63 0.14 5.82 -2.68
C VAL A 63 -0.61 4.52 -2.43
N LEU A 64 -1.22 4.41 -1.25
CA LEU A 64 -2.10 3.30 -0.92
C LEU A 64 -3.53 3.71 -1.26
N THR A 65 -4.25 2.88 -2.03
CA THR A 65 -5.66 3.12 -2.37
C THR A 65 -6.63 2.65 -1.27
N ALA A 66 -6.15 1.76 -0.40
CA ALA A 66 -6.83 1.27 0.79
C ALA A 66 -5.79 1.00 1.89
N PRO A 67 -6.15 1.08 3.18
CA PRO A 67 -5.18 0.90 4.26
C PRO A 67 -4.59 -0.52 4.29
N TRP A 68 -5.39 -1.54 4.00
CA TRP A 68 -4.96 -2.95 3.87
C TRP A 68 -4.10 -3.24 2.64
N HIS A 69 -3.82 -2.23 1.79
CA HIS A 69 -2.88 -2.37 0.68
C HIS A 69 -1.43 -2.06 1.08
N GLU A 70 -1.13 -1.97 2.38
CA GLU A 70 0.21 -1.62 2.86
C GLU A 70 1.33 -2.54 2.34
N ARG A 71 1.10 -3.85 2.20
CA ARG A 71 1.95 -4.79 1.42
C ARG A 71 3.47 -4.54 1.65
N ASP A 72 4.24 -4.28 0.60
CA ASP A 72 5.69 -4.04 0.71
C ASP A 72 6.04 -2.61 1.16
N ALA A 73 5.05 -1.73 1.38
CA ALA A 73 5.28 -0.31 1.63
C ALA A 73 6.20 -0.07 2.84
N GLN A 74 6.03 -0.82 3.93
CA GLN A 74 6.93 -0.68 5.09
C GLN A 74 8.39 -0.93 4.70
N SER A 75 8.67 -2.04 4.01
CA SER A 75 10.03 -2.37 3.58
C SER A 75 10.61 -1.36 2.60
N LEU A 76 9.77 -0.79 1.72
CA LEU A 76 10.16 0.25 0.78
C LEU A 76 10.47 1.57 1.49
N VAL A 77 9.68 1.96 2.50
CA VAL A 77 9.96 3.13 3.34
C VAL A 77 11.26 2.96 4.11
N GLU A 78 11.49 1.80 4.71
CA GLU A 78 12.74 1.52 5.45
C GLU A 78 13.98 1.65 4.56
N ARG A 79 13.86 1.28 3.29
CA ARG A 79 14.97 1.22 2.34
C ARG A 79 15.17 2.50 1.53
N LEU A 80 14.09 3.22 1.21
CA LEU A 80 14.09 4.39 0.32
C LEU A 80 13.80 5.72 1.04
N GLY A 81 13.25 5.68 2.27
CA GLY A 81 12.90 6.89 3.02
C GLY A 81 11.77 7.72 2.40
N VAL A 82 10.89 7.09 1.61
CA VAL A 82 9.82 7.77 0.85
C VAL A 82 8.56 7.99 1.70
N PRO A 83 7.77 9.06 1.45
CA PRO A 83 6.50 9.27 2.12
C PRO A 83 5.41 8.31 1.61
N VAL A 84 4.43 8.05 2.47
CA VAL A 84 3.25 7.22 2.14
C VAL A 84 1.98 8.05 2.22
N TYR A 85 1.33 8.23 1.09
CA TYR A 85 -0.03 8.77 0.99
C TYR A 85 -1.03 7.65 1.18
N THR A 86 -1.98 7.82 2.10
CA THR A 86 -2.88 6.73 2.48
C THR A 86 -4.23 7.24 2.99
N PRO A 87 -5.34 6.51 2.78
CA PRO A 87 -6.53 6.70 3.59
C PRO A 87 -6.26 6.29 5.05
N LEU A 88 -7.11 6.72 5.97
CA LEU A 88 -7.05 6.26 7.36
C LEU A 88 -7.60 4.83 7.49
N PRO A 89 -7.07 4.01 8.41
CA PRO A 89 -7.62 2.70 8.71
C PRO A 89 -9.02 2.81 9.34
N ASP A 90 -9.82 1.76 9.14
CA ASP A 90 -11.17 1.67 9.68
C ASP A 90 -11.15 1.76 11.22
N THR A 91 -11.99 2.63 11.77
CA THR A 91 -12.13 2.76 13.22
C THR A 91 -12.88 1.57 13.83
N ALA A 92 -12.65 1.30 15.12
CA ALA A 92 -13.42 0.28 15.84
C ALA A 92 -14.94 0.51 15.71
N GLN A 93 -15.40 1.77 15.80
CA GLN A 93 -16.80 2.12 15.63
C GLN A 93 -17.33 1.74 14.25
N TYR A 94 -16.58 2.08 13.19
CA TYR A 94 -16.95 1.71 11.82
C TYR A 94 -17.06 0.19 11.66
N LEU A 95 -16.12 -0.57 12.22
CA LEU A 95 -16.14 -2.04 12.15
C LEU A 95 -17.35 -2.63 12.88
N MET A 96 -17.72 -2.10 14.05
CA MET A 96 -18.92 -2.51 14.77
C MET A 96 -20.19 -2.18 13.98
N ASP A 97 -20.30 -0.96 13.44
CA ASP A 97 -21.49 -0.50 12.72
C ASP A 97 -21.69 -1.24 11.40
N THR A 98 -20.60 -1.56 10.70
CA THR A 98 -20.64 -2.16 9.35
C THR A 98 -20.76 -3.67 9.40
N TYR A 99 -20.02 -4.32 10.31
CA TYR A 99 -19.89 -5.79 10.35
C TYR A 99 -20.55 -6.43 11.57
N GLY A 100 -21.13 -5.63 12.48
CA GLY A 100 -21.78 -6.14 13.69
C GLY A 100 -20.82 -6.74 14.71
N LEU A 101 -19.55 -6.36 14.66
CA LEU A 101 -18.54 -6.81 15.63
C LEU A 101 -18.87 -6.31 17.03
N THR A 102 -18.50 -7.09 18.05
CA THR A 102 -18.47 -6.59 19.43
C THR A 102 -17.29 -5.63 19.61
N ALA A 103 -17.33 -4.81 20.67
CA ALA A 103 -16.18 -3.97 21.03
C ALA A 103 -14.89 -4.78 21.28
N GLU A 104 -15.02 -5.99 21.83
CA GLU A 104 -13.89 -6.89 22.02
C GLU A 104 -13.29 -7.36 20.69
N GLN A 105 -14.15 -7.71 19.72
CA GLN A 105 -13.71 -8.12 18.38
C GLN A 105 -13.12 -6.97 17.57
N ALA A 106 -13.68 -5.76 17.70
CA ALA A 106 -13.23 -4.58 16.99
C ALA A 106 -11.91 -4.01 17.54
N GLY A 107 -11.60 -4.27 18.82
CA GLY A 107 -10.37 -3.83 19.46
C GLY A 107 -10.12 -2.33 19.28
N ASP A 108 -8.92 -1.98 18.80
CA ASP A 108 -8.51 -0.60 18.52
C ASP A 108 -8.80 -0.15 17.07
N GLY A 109 -9.62 -0.88 16.32
CA GLY A 109 -9.86 -0.69 14.88
C GLY A 109 -9.00 -1.60 14.00
N SER A 110 -8.94 -1.30 12.70
CA SER A 110 -8.13 -2.08 11.76
C SER A 110 -6.65 -2.07 12.17
N PRO A 111 -5.93 -3.22 12.09
CA PRO A 111 -4.50 -3.30 12.34
C PRO A 111 -3.65 -2.65 11.23
N ASP A 112 -4.26 -2.28 10.10
CA ASP A 112 -3.56 -1.68 8.97
C ASP A 112 -2.82 -0.39 9.38
N LEU A 113 -1.62 -0.19 8.83
CA LEU A 113 -0.80 1.01 8.97
C LEU A 113 -0.39 1.35 10.40
N VAL A 114 -0.48 0.41 11.36
CA VAL A 114 -0.02 0.62 12.75
C VAL A 114 1.45 1.05 12.77
N TRP A 115 2.30 0.39 11.98
CA TRP A 115 3.73 0.72 11.85
C TRP A 115 3.96 2.16 11.41
N LEU A 116 3.11 2.68 10.52
CA LEU A 116 3.23 4.00 9.94
C LEU A 116 2.63 5.09 10.85
N LEU A 117 1.39 4.88 11.29
CA LEU A 117 0.59 5.90 11.97
C LEU A 117 0.81 5.91 13.47
N ARG A 118 1.00 4.76 14.12
CA ARG A 118 1.17 4.65 15.57
C ARG A 118 2.65 4.54 15.96
N GLU A 119 3.39 3.66 15.29
CA GLU A 119 4.81 3.43 15.58
C GLU A 119 5.75 4.45 14.93
N LYS A 120 5.24 5.28 14.01
CA LYS A 120 5.98 6.38 13.36
C LYS A 120 7.25 5.92 12.64
N LYS A 121 7.21 4.74 12.00
CA LYS A 121 8.34 4.19 11.23
C LYS A 121 8.49 4.79 9.81
N GLY A 122 7.65 5.77 9.45
CA GLY A 122 7.69 6.44 8.16
C GLY A 122 6.97 7.78 8.17
N GLU A 123 7.10 8.53 7.08
CA GLU A 123 6.35 9.78 6.89
C GLU A 123 4.95 9.47 6.32
N ALA A 124 3.93 9.59 7.15
CA ALA A 124 2.54 9.40 6.74
C ALA A 124 1.92 10.69 6.21
N ARG A 125 1.20 10.61 5.08
CA ARG A 125 0.42 11.70 4.48
C ARG A 125 -1.03 11.26 4.26
N PRO A 126 -1.87 11.31 5.31
CA PRO A 126 -3.27 10.91 5.19
C PRO A 126 -4.03 11.76 4.17
N TYR A 127 -4.91 11.15 3.38
CA TYR A 127 -5.85 11.85 2.50
C TYR A 127 -7.30 11.44 2.80
N SER A 128 -8.23 12.32 2.44
CA SER A 128 -9.68 12.22 2.72
C SER A 128 -10.49 12.39 1.46
#